data_AF-A0A7W8F510-F1
#
_entry.id   AF-A0A7W8F510-F1
#
_cell.length_a   1.000
_cell.length_b   1.000
_cell.length_c   1.000
_cell.angle_alpha   90.00
_cell.angle_beta   90.00
_cell.angle_gamma   90.00
#
_symmetry.space_group_name_H-M   'P 1'
#
loop_
_entity.id
_entity.type
_entity.pdbx_description
1 polymer ?
#
loop_
_entity_poly.entity_id
_entity_poly.type
_entity_poly.pdbx_seq_one_letter_code
_entity_poly.pdbx_strand_id
1 'polypeptide(L)'
;MRRGVSIGCLVLLMIPVVLVAYFWFTVWDAGRENERREQAAFDSLLRRAHEAADRTADALTRSRDTGTDALMGVIWEHTGSPVISYDEERRAFTAVADRSVVVEREPVLLVGGPVMVKRCFTYTYVRRSGAEWTSKITERGPEACRASGSIGDAVRFARVRMGDMEAASLTRAGLQRVLDPGGLPRDESRFDVRSVERAGRTVVALVLARDVDRYGTRGDDEPVVVGQCYRLTRIVDPDGGVVRPVTAAPVVAAAC
;
A
#
# COMPACT_ATOMS: atom_id res chain seq x y z
N MET A 1 25.42 -65.67 -23.59
CA MET A 1 24.85 -64.41 -24.15
C MET A 1 23.55 -63.94 -23.48
N ARG A 2 22.64 -64.80 -23.00
CA ARG A 2 21.38 -64.36 -22.34
C ARG A 2 21.56 -63.52 -21.06
N ARG A 3 22.56 -63.79 -20.20
CA ARG A 3 22.78 -63.04 -18.94
C ARG A 3 23.19 -61.57 -19.13
N GLY A 4 23.93 -61.24 -20.19
CA GLY A 4 24.33 -59.85 -20.48
C GLY A 4 23.17 -58.97 -20.96
N VAL A 5 22.24 -59.56 -21.71
CA VAL A 5 21.00 -58.90 -22.16
C VAL A 5 20.06 -58.61 -20.99
N SER A 6 19.99 -59.51 -20.00
CA SER A 6 19.19 -59.31 -18.78
C SER A 6 19.72 -58.14 -17.94
N ILE A 7 21.05 -58.03 -17.78
CA ILE A 7 21.69 -56.97 -17.01
C ILE A 7 21.54 -55.62 -17.72
N GLY A 8 21.73 -55.56 -19.04
CA GLY A 8 21.56 -54.34 -19.83
C GLY A 8 20.12 -53.82 -19.83
N CYS A 9 19.13 -54.71 -19.92
CA CYS A 9 17.72 -54.33 -19.86
C CYS A 9 17.31 -53.81 -18.46
N LEU A 10 17.89 -54.40 -17.40
CA LEU A 10 17.64 -53.97 -16.02
C LEU A 10 18.24 -52.58 -15.75
N VAL A 11 19.45 -52.29 -16.26
CA VAL A 11 20.06 -50.96 -16.18
C VAL A 11 19.22 -49.92 -16.94
N LEU A 12 18.74 -50.26 -18.15
CA LEU A 12 17.87 -49.37 -18.94
C LEU A 12 16.54 -49.07 -18.25
N LEU A 13 15.98 -49.99 -17.47
CA LEU A 13 14.77 -49.77 -16.68
C LEU A 13 15.03 -49.00 -15.38
N MET A 14 16.23 -49.13 -14.79
CA MET A 14 16.59 -48.39 -13.57
C MET A 14 16.82 -46.91 -13.83
N ILE A 15 17.39 -46.55 -14.98
CA ILE A 15 17.64 -45.14 -15.35
C ILE A 15 16.38 -44.26 -15.26
N PRO A 16 15.24 -44.58 -15.91
CA PRO A 16 14.05 -43.75 -15.83
C PRO A 16 13.46 -43.70 -14.43
N VAL A 17 13.55 -44.80 -13.65
CA VAL A 17 13.08 -44.82 -12.25
C VAL A 17 13.91 -43.86 -11.39
N VAL A 18 15.24 -43.87 -11.55
CA VAL A 18 16.14 -42.95 -10.85
C VAL A 18 15.88 -41.50 -11.27
N LEU A 19 15.66 -41.24 -12.56
CA LEU A 19 15.34 -39.91 -13.05
C LEU A 19 14.01 -39.37 -12.51
N VAL A 20 12.96 -40.21 -12.47
CA VAL A 20 11.67 -39.86 -11.89
C VAL A 20 11.80 -39.60 -10.38
N ALA A 21 12.53 -40.47 -9.66
CA ALA A 21 12.76 -40.30 -8.23
C ALA A 21 13.55 -39.02 -7.92
N TYR A 22 14.61 -38.75 -8.69
CA TYR A 22 15.39 -37.51 -8.57
C TYR A 22 14.53 -36.29 -8.87
N PHE A 23 13.80 -36.30 -9.98
CA PHE A 23 12.91 -35.20 -10.35
C PHE A 23 11.86 -34.93 -9.28
N TRP A 24 11.19 -35.98 -8.79
CA TRP A 24 10.22 -35.89 -7.70
C TRP A 24 10.85 -35.29 -6.44
N PHE A 25 12.04 -35.77 -6.06
CA PHE A 25 12.77 -35.25 -4.91
C PHE A 25 13.11 -33.77 -5.07
N THR A 26 13.63 -33.35 -6.24
CA THR A 26 13.98 -31.94 -6.49
C THR A 26 12.77 -31.02 -6.46
N VAL A 27 11.65 -31.42 -7.06
CA VAL A 27 10.39 -30.63 -7.05
C VAL A 27 9.87 -30.49 -5.62
N TRP A 28 9.91 -31.57 -4.85
CA TRP A 28 9.45 -31.57 -3.47
C TRP A 28 10.35 -30.75 -2.53
N ASP A 29 11.67 -30.85 -2.69
CA ASP A 29 12.63 -30.11 -1.87
C ASP A 29 12.55 -28.60 -2.15
N ALA A 30 12.54 -28.21 -3.43
CA ALA A 30 12.38 -26.82 -3.83
C ALA A 30 11.01 -26.25 -3.41
N GLY A 31 9.95 -27.06 -3.48
CA GLY A 31 8.62 -26.68 -2.98
C GLY A 31 8.65 -26.34 -1.49
N ARG A 32 9.25 -27.22 -0.68
CA ARG A 32 9.39 -26.99 0.76
C ARG A 32 10.23 -25.77 1.08
N GLU A 33 11.35 -25.58 0.39
CA GLU A 33 12.22 -24.44 0.66
C GLU A 33 11.54 -23.12 0.28
N ASN A 34 10.78 -23.11 -0.81
CA ASN A 34 9.94 -21.97 -1.18
C ASN A 34 8.86 -21.66 -0.14
N GLU A 35 8.19 -22.67 0.41
CA GLU A 35 7.23 -22.49 1.51
C GLU A 35 7.90 -21.92 2.76
N ARG A 36 9.07 -22.43 3.16
CA ARG A 36 9.83 -21.89 4.30
C ARG A 36 10.22 -20.43 4.09
N ARG A 37 10.71 -20.07 2.90
CA ARG A 37 11.09 -18.69 2.57
C ARG A 37 9.88 -17.77 2.57
N GLU A 38 8.74 -18.23 2.06
CA GLU A 38 7.50 -17.47 2.10
C GLU A 38 6.99 -17.27 3.54
N GLN A 39 7.08 -18.30 4.39
CA GLN A 39 6.73 -18.19 5.81
C GLN A 39 7.67 -17.24 6.56
N ALA A 40 8.98 -17.33 6.34
CA ALA A 40 9.95 -16.42 6.95
C ALA A 40 9.73 -14.97 6.49
N ALA A 41 9.37 -14.78 5.22
CA ALA A 41 8.98 -13.48 4.68
C ALA A 41 7.72 -12.94 5.35
N PHE A 42 6.70 -13.79 5.53
CA PHE A 42 5.49 -13.45 6.26
C PHE A 42 5.79 -13.02 7.71
N ASP A 43 6.55 -13.83 8.45
CA ASP A 43 6.91 -13.54 9.85
C ASP A 43 7.71 -12.23 9.95
N SER A 44 8.59 -11.96 8.98
CA SER A 44 9.30 -10.69 8.87
C SER A 44 8.35 -9.52 8.60
N LEU A 45 7.35 -9.67 7.74
CA LEU A 45 6.37 -8.63 7.48
C LEU A 45 5.51 -8.34 8.71
N LEU A 46 5.05 -9.38 9.40
CA LEU A 46 4.26 -9.27 10.63
C LEU A 46 5.07 -8.56 11.73
N ARG A 47 6.35 -8.93 11.91
CA ARG A 47 7.24 -8.28 12.87
C ARG A 47 7.44 -6.80 12.57
N ARG A 48 7.72 -6.44 11.30
CA ARG A 48 7.83 -5.04 10.88
C ARG A 48 6.53 -4.27 11.07
N ALA A 49 5.39 -4.92 10.87
CA ALA A 49 4.09 -4.31 11.15
C ALA A 49 3.96 -4.00 12.65
N HIS A 50 4.28 -4.95 13.54
CA HIS A 50 4.32 -4.73 14.99
C HIS A 50 5.24 -3.57 15.39
N GLU A 51 6.49 -3.59 14.93
CA GLU A 51 7.46 -2.52 15.20
C GLU A 51 7.01 -1.15 14.66
N ALA A 52 6.31 -1.10 13.52
CA ALA A 52 5.75 0.14 13.00
C ALA A 52 4.59 0.63 13.87
N ALA A 53 3.71 -0.27 14.31
CA ALA A 53 2.58 0.08 15.14
C ALA A 53 2.99 0.58 16.52
N ASP A 54 3.95 -0.09 17.16
CA ASP A 54 4.45 0.30 18.49
C ASP A 54 5.15 1.66 18.41
N ARG A 55 6.02 1.86 17.40
CA ARG A 55 6.63 3.19 17.16
C ARG A 55 5.60 4.27 16.89
N THR A 56 4.51 3.95 16.18
CA THR A 56 3.42 4.91 15.94
C THR A 56 2.70 5.25 17.24
N ALA A 57 2.37 4.25 18.08
CA ALA A 57 1.73 4.47 19.36
C ALA A 57 2.60 5.32 20.31
N ASP A 58 3.91 5.06 20.35
CA ASP A 58 4.87 5.86 21.09
C ASP A 58 4.95 7.30 20.57
N ALA A 59 4.95 7.48 19.24
CA ALA A 59 4.96 8.80 18.62
C ALA A 59 3.68 9.58 18.92
N LEU A 60 2.52 8.94 18.83
CA LEU A 60 1.22 9.51 19.18
C LEU A 60 1.13 9.89 20.67
N THR A 61 1.77 9.10 21.54
CA THR A 61 1.86 9.40 22.98
C THR A 61 2.75 10.60 23.24
N ARG A 62 3.89 10.70 22.54
CA ARG A 62 4.85 11.80 22.68
C ARG A 62 4.40 13.11 22.05
N SER A 63 3.63 13.09 20.96
CA SER A 63 3.18 14.32 20.29
C SER A 63 2.31 15.19 21.19
N ARG A 64 1.58 14.56 22.13
CA ARG A 64 0.58 15.21 23.01
C ARG A 64 -0.54 15.94 22.26
N ASP A 65 -0.59 15.83 20.93
CA ASP A 65 -1.61 16.41 20.09
C ASP A 65 -2.96 15.76 20.35
N THR A 66 -4.01 16.56 20.22
CA THR A 66 -5.41 16.10 20.29
C THR A 66 -6.15 16.34 18.98
N GLY A 67 -5.56 17.07 18.04
CA GLY A 67 -6.14 17.34 16.73
C GLY A 67 -6.09 16.11 15.82
N THR A 68 -7.25 15.71 15.29
CA THR A 68 -7.40 14.53 14.44
C THR A 68 -6.46 14.56 13.23
N ASP A 69 -6.35 15.70 12.53
CA ASP A 69 -5.43 15.88 11.39
C ASP A 69 -3.96 15.63 11.76
N ALA A 70 -3.51 16.16 12.90
CA ALA A 70 -2.13 15.99 13.35
C ALA A 70 -1.85 14.51 13.67
N LEU A 71 -2.78 13.85 14.35
CA LEU A 71 -2.68 12.42 14.68
C LEU A 71 -2.72 11.53 13.42
N MET A 72 -3.58 11.86 12.43
CA MET A 72 -3.57 11.19 11.13
C MET A 72 -2.22 11.35 10.42
N GLY A 73 -1.61 12.54 10.52
CA GLY A 73 -0.27 12.81 10.00
C GLY A 73 0.80 11.91 10.63
N VAL A 74 0.80 11.77 11.96
CA VAL A 74 1.74 10.89 12.68
C VAL A 74 1.52 9.42 12.28
N ILE A 75 0.26 8.97 12.18
CA ILE A 75 -0.05 7.61 11.75
C ILE A 75 0.43 7.38 10.32
N TRP A 76 0.18 8.32 9.40
CA TRP A 76 0.64 8.26 8.02
C TRP A 76 2.17 8.18 7.91
N GLU A 77 2.90 8.98 8.69
CA GLU A 77 4.36 9.01 8.67
C GLU A 77 4.98 7.65 9.02
N HIS A 78 4.43 6.98 10.04
CA HIS A 78 4.99 5.71 10.52
C HIS A 78 4.41 4.47 9.84
N THR A 79 3.15 4.51 9.42
CA THR A 79 2.50 3.37 8.76
C THR A 79 2.57 3.46 7.24
N GLY A 80 2.68 4.65 6.65
CA GLY A 80 2.55 4.85 5.21
C GLY A 80 1.19 4.40 4.68
N SER A 81 0.14 4.39 5.50
CA SER A 81 -1.22 3.93 5.19
C SER A 81 -2.05 4.97 4.41
N PRO A 82 -2.39 4.74 3.14
CA PRO A 82 -3.04 5.79 2.35
C PRO A 82 -4.50 6.07 2.71
N VAL A 83 -5.09 5.25 3.57
CA VAL A 83 -6.46 5.43 4.04
C VAL A 83 -6.43 5.29 5.56
N ILE A 84 -6.75 6.40 6.22
CA ILE A 84 -6.81 6.49 7.67
C ILE A 84 -8.20 7.02 8.03
N SER A 85 -8.99 6.21 8.71
CA SER A 85 -10.28 6.62 9.25
C SER A 85 -10.18 6.91 10.74
N TYR A 86 -11.03 7.82 11.21
CA TYR A 86 -11.23 8.10 12.62
C TYR A 86 -12.68 7.78 12.97
N ASP A 87 -12.86 6.88 13.93
CA ASP A 87 -14.14 6.55 14.54
C ASP A 87 -14.28 7.38 15.81
N GLU A 88 -15.18 8.37 15.78
CA GLU A 88 -15.38 9.31 16.89
C GLU A 88 -16.03 8.64 18.11
N GLU A 89 -16.94 7.68 17.90
CA GLU A 89 -17.60 6.94 18.98
C GLU A 89 -16.60 6.11 19.77
N ARG A 90 -15.69 5.43 19.06
CA ARG A 90 -14.65 4.59 19.66
C ARG A 90 -13.36 5.35 19.98
N ARG A 91 -13.25 6.60 19.55
CA ARG A 91 -12.03 7.42 19.58
C ARG A 91 -10.82 6.64 19.07
N ALA A 92 -11.01 6.00 17.93
CA ALA A 92 -10.07 5.04 17.37
C ALA A 92 -9.68 5.43 15.95
N PHE A 93 -8.38 5.42 15.68
CA PHE A 93 -7.88 5.52 14.31
C PHE A 93 -7.71 4.13 13.72
N THR A 94 -8.13 3.96 12.47
CA THR A 94 -7.87 2.74 11.70
C THR A 94 -7.11 3.11 10.44
N ALA A 95 -5.93 2.54 10.29
CA ALA A 95 -5.05 2.71 9.14
C ALA A 95 -4.90 1.37 8.43
N VAL A 96 -5.10 1.35 7.10
CA VAL A 96 -4.94 0.16 6.27
C VAL A 96 -3.71 0.31 5.40
N ALA A 97 -2.75 -0.62 5.46
CA ALA A 97 -1.57 -0.56 4.62
C ALA A 97 -1.17 -1.94 4.12
N ASP A 98 -0.78 -2.00 2.85
CA ASP A 98 -0.09 -3.15 2.32
C ASP A 98 1.40 -3.11 2.67
N ARG A 99 1.95 -4.29 2.93
CA ARG A 99 3.38 -4.51 3.14
C ARG A 99 3.85 -5.59 2.19
N SER A 100 5.02 -5.40 1.62
CA SER A 100 5.63 -6.36 0.72
C SER A 100 7.10 -6.56 0.99
N VAL A 101 7.59 -7.75 0.63
CA VAL A 101 9.00 -8.12 0.65
C VAL A 101 9.29 -8.99 -0.56
N VAL A 102 10.45 -8.81 -1.17
CA VAL A 102 10.92 -9.64 -2.28
C VAL A 102 11.63 -10.86 -1.70
N VAL A 103 11.30 -12.03 -2.23
CA VAL A 103 11.84 -13.33 -1.83
C VAL A 103 12.32 -14.05 -3.07
N GLU A 104 13.52 -14.63 -3.01
CA GLU A 104 14.03 -15.47 -4.09
C GLU A 104 13.45 -16.88 -3.98
N ARG A 105 12.67 -17.29 -4.99
CA ARG A 105 12.17 -18.67 -5.10
C ARG A 105 13.20 -19.56 -5.78
N GLU A 106 13.41 -20.73 -5.19
CA GLU A 106 14.13 -21.83 -5.83
C GLU A 106 13.38 -22.29 -7.09
N PRO A 107 14.12 -22.58 -8.17
CA PRO A 107 13.50 -22.96 -9.43
C PRO A 107 12.84 -24.33 -9.34
N VAL A 108 11.55 -24.38 -9.62
CA VAL A 108 10.80 -25.61 -9.86
C VAL A 108 10.53 -25.67 -11.36
N LEU A 109 11.07 -26.67 -12.06
CA LEU A 109 10.84 -26.87 -13.51
C LEU A 109 11.20 -25.66 -14.38
N LEU A 110 12.37 -25.05 -14.12
CA LEU A 110 12.87 -23.84 -14.80
C LEU A 110 12.09 -22.55 -14.48
N VAL A 111 11.06 -22.62 -13.62
CA VAL A 111 10.33 -21.45 -13.12
C VAL A 111 10.83 -21.13 -11.71
N GLY A 112 11.55 -20.01 -11.57
CA GLY A 112 12.10 -19.52 -10.31
C GLY A 112 12.39 -18.01 -10.38
N GLY A 113 12.98 -17.46 -9.32
CA GLY A 113 13.40 -16.06 -9.25
C GLY A 113 12.61 -15.21 -8.25
N PRO A 114 12.78 -13.89 -8.29
CA PRO A 114 12.25 -12.99 -7.27
C PRO A 114 10.73 -12.92 -7.36
N VAL A 115 10.07 -13.22 -6.25
CA VAL A 115 8.63 -13.02 -6.07
C VAL A 115 8.37 -12.01 -4.98
N MET A 116 7.28 -11.25 -5.12
CA MET A 116 6.85 -10.31 -4.11
C MET A 116 5.79 -10.96 -3.22
N VAL A 117 6.12 -11.18 -1.95
CA VAL A 117 5.12 -11.57 -0.94
C VAL A 117 4.46 -10.30 -0.43
N LYS A 118 3.15 -10.16 -0.65
CA LYS A 118 2.35 -9.00 -0.24
C LYS A 118 1.32 -9.42 0.80
N ARG A 119 1.16 -8.61 1.84
CA ARG A 119 0.19 -8.81 2.94
C ARG A 119 -0.51 -7.49 3.28
N CYS A 120 -1.76 -7.59 3.70
CA CYS A 120 -2.55 -6.43 4.10
C CYS A 120 -2.66 -6.39 5.62
N PHE A 121 -2.33 -5.24 6.22
CA PHE A 121 -2.44 -5.03 7.66
C PHE A 121 -3.37 -3.86 7.96
N THR A 122 -4.26 -4.08 8.92
CA THR A 122 -5.04 -3.03 9.56
C THR A 122 -4.40 -2.70 10.91
N TYR A 123 -4.06 -1.44 11.09
CA TYR A 123 -3.52 -0.86 12.33
C TYR A 123 -4.63 -0.08 13.00
N THR A 124 -4.98 -0.46 14.23
CA THR A 124 -5.96 0.26 15.03
C THR A 124 -5.25 0.92 16.21
N TYR A 125 -5.43 2.23 16.37
CA TYR A 125 -4.87 3.00 17.47
C TYR A 125 -6.00 3.55 18.33
N VAL A 126 -6.00 3.21 19.62
CA VAL A 126 -7.04 3.65 20.56
C VAL A 126 -6.38 4.36 21.73
N ARG A 127 -6.96 5.50 22.12
CA ARG A 127 -6.58 6.22 23.34
C ARG A 127 -7.69 6.12 24.37
N ARG A 128 -7.43 5.42 25.48
CA ARG A 128 -8.31 5.49 26.66
C ARG A 128 -8.00 6.78 27.42
N SER A 129 -9.02 7.40 28.02
CA SER A 129 -8.87 8.66 28.75
C SER A 129 -7.75 8.57 29.80
N GLY A 130 -6.76 9.47 29.72
CA GLY A 130 -5.63 9.48 30.67
C GLY A 130 -4.58 8.38 30.46
N ALA A 131 -4.73 7.52 29.44
CA ALA A 131 -3.80 6.46 29.11
C ALA A 131 -2.98 6.78 27.84
N GLU A 132 -1.87 6.06 27.71
CA GLU A 132 -1.06 6.02 26.49
C GLU A 132 -1.85 5.43 25.32
N TRP A 133 -1.37 5.70 24.10
CA TRP A 133 -1.95 5.09 22.91
C TRP A 133 -1.67 3.60 22.88
N THR A 134 -2.68 2.81 22.53
CA THR A 134 -2.54 1.37 22.32
C THR A 134 -2.71 1.04 20.85
N SER A 135 -1.89 0.13 20.34
CA SER A 135 -1.95 -0.38 18.97
C SER A 135 -2.56 -1.78 18.94
N LYS A 136 -3.28 -2.10 17.86
CA LYS A 136 -3.66 -3.47 17.49
C LYS A 136 -3.41 -3.66 16.01
N ILE A 137 -2.83 -4.80 15.64
CA ILE A 137 -2.64 -5.18 14.24
C ILE A 137 -3.52 -6.37 13.93
N THR A 138 -4.14 -6.34 12.76
CA THR A 138 -4.88 -7.48 12.22
C THR A 138 -4.47 -7.67 10.77
N GLU A 139 -4.04 -8.87 10.40
CA GLU A 139 -3.87 -9.24 9.00
C GLU A 139 -5.24 -9.37 8.34
N ARG A 140 -5.34 -8.91 7.09
CA ARG A 140 -6.52 -9.04 6.26
C ARG A 140 -6.16 -9.66 4.92
N GLY A 141 -7.17 -10.17 4.22
CA GLY A 141 -7.03 -10.56 2.82
C GLY A 141 -6.56 -9.41 1.93
N PRO A 142 -5.93 -9.69 0.79
CA PRO A 142 -5.37 -8.67 -0.11
C PRO A 142 -6.43 -7.67 -0.62
N GLU A 143 -7.69 -8.09 -0.72
CA GLU A 143 -8.82 -7.25 -1.15
C GLU A 143 -9.07 -6.08 -0.20
N ALA A 144 -8.79 -6.25 1.10
CA ALA A 144 -8.99 -5.20 2.11
C ALA A 144 -8.06 -4.00 1.91
N CYS A 145 -6.88 -4.22 1.30
CA CYS A 145 -5.93 -3.15 0.99
C CYS A 145 -6.09 -2.58 -0.41
N ARG A 146 -7.00 -3.11 -1.26
CA ARG A 146 -7.14 -2.68 -2.66
C ARG A 146 -7.40 -1.17 -2.75
N ALA A 147 -8.42 -0.69 -2.03
CA ALA A 147 -8.78 0.72 -2.01
C ALA A 147 -7.63 1.59 -1.50
N SER A 148 -6.95 1.12 -0.46
CA SER A 148 -5.82 1.84 0.12
C SER A 148 -4.64 1.93 -0.86
N GLY A 149 -4.32 0.86 -1.58
CA GLY A 149 -3.29 0.88 -2.62
C GLY A 149 -3.65 1.81 -3.78
N SER A 150 -4.89 1.72 -4.26
CA SER A 150 -5.45 2.58 -5.32
C SER A 150 -5.35 4.07 -4.96
N ILE A 151 -5.75 4.44 -3.74
CA ILE A 151 -5.64 5.80 -3.22
C ILE A 151 -4.17 6.21 -3.06
N GLY A 152 -3.30 5.32 -2.58
CA GLY A 152 -1.86 5.60 -2.46
C GLY A 152 -1.20 5.94 -3.79
N ASP A 153 -1.52 5.19 -4.84
CA ASP A 153 -1.04 5.45 -6.20
C ASP A 153 -1.66 6.73 -6.77
N ALA A 154 -2.95 6.98 -6.51
CA ALA A 154 -3.63 8.22 -6.90
C ALA A 154 -2.96 9.45 -6.28
N VAL A 155 -2.62 9.41 -5.00
CA VAL A 155 -1.94 10.50 -4.29
C VAL A 155 -0.52 10.69 -4.79
N ARG A 156 0.21 9.60 -5.07
CA ARG A 156 1.55 9.69 -5.69
C ARG A 156 1.47 10.37 -7.06
N PHE A 157 0.50 9.99 -7.88
CA PHE A 157 0.23 10.63 -9.16
C PHE A 157 -0.10 12.12 -8.99
N ALA A 158 -0.97 12.47 -8.04
CA ALA A 158 -1.35 13.86 -7.79
C ALA A 158 -0.17 14.73 -7.35
N ARG A 159 0.73 14.19 -6.51
CA ARG A 159 1.98 14.88 -6.10
C ARG A 159 2.88 15.18 -7.29
N VAL A 160 3.09 14.21 -8.18
CA VAL A 160 3.89 14.39 -9.41
C VAL A 160 3.26 15.46 -10.29
N ARG A 161 1.96 15.32 -10.59
CA ARG A 161 1.23 16.28 -11.43
C ARG A 161 1.26 17.69 -10.86
N MET A 162 0.98 17.87 -9.57
CA MET A 162 1.07 19.18 -8.93
C MET A 162 2.50 19.72 -8.93
N GLY A 163 3.51 18.86 -8.84
CA GLY A 163 4.93 19.23 -8.92
C GLY A 163 5.33 19.77 -10.29
N ASP A 164 4.82 19.15 -11.36
CA ASP A 164 5.16 19.48 -12.74
C ASP A 164 4.41 20.70 -13.29
N MET A 165 3.33 21.13 -12.63
CA MET A 165 2.55 22.29 -13.07
C MET A 165 3.36 23.59 -12.99
N GLU A 166 3.05 24.54 -13.87
CA GLU A 166 3.52 25.91 -13.70
C GLU A 166 2.83 26.58 -12.51
N ALA A 167 3.57 27.45 -11.81
CA ALA A 167 3.07 28.15 -10.63
C ALA A 167 1.80 28.96 -10.89
N ALA A 168 1.67 29.54 -12.09
CA ALA A 168 0.48 30.28 -12.51
C ALA A 168 -0.73 29.37 -12.76
N SER A 169 -0.49 28.11 -13.15
CA SER A 169 -1.54 27.12 -13.41
C SER A 169 -2.02 26.41 -12.15
N LEU A 170 -1.33 26.57 -11.00
CA LEU A 170 -1.72 26.03 -9.70
C LEU A 170 -2.97 26.74 -9.15
N THR A 171 -4.10 26.47 -9.78
CA THR A 171 -5.44 26.87 -9.38
C THR A 171 -6.29 25.63 -9.21
N ARG A 172 -7.46 25.75 -8.57
CA ARG A 172 -8.40 24.63 -8.44
C ARG A 172 -8.73 23.99 -9.80
N ALA A 173 -9.11 24.81 -10.78
CA ALA A 173 -9.48 24.34 -12.11
C ALA A 173 -8.28 23.76 -12.87
N GLY A 174 -7.11 24.40 -12.76
CA GLY A 174 -5.88 23.91 -13.38
C GLY A 174 -5.47 22.55 -12.83
N LEU A 175 -5.46 22.39 -11.51
CA LEU A 175 -5.10 21.12 -10.87
C LEU A 175 -6.14 20.04 -11.20
N GLN A 176 -7.43 20.36 -11.13
CA GLN A 176 -8.49 19.40 -11.51
C GLN A 176 -8.30 18.91 -12.94
N ARG A 177 -8.01 19.80 -13.90
CA ARG A 177 -7.82 19.44 -15.31
C ARG A 177 -6.62 18.50 -15.53
N VAL A 178 -5.56 18.64 -14.74
CA VAL A 178 -4.38 17.76 -14.86
C VAL A 178 -4.61 16.42 -14.17
N LEU A 179 -5.36 16.39 -13.07
CA LEU A 179 -5.69 15.15 -12.35
C LEU A 179 -6.79 14.35 -13.04
N ASP A 180 -7.73 15.02 -13.70
CA ASP A 180 -8.84 14.43 -14.43
C ASP A 180 -9.01 15.11 -15.81
N PRO A 181 -8.13 14.81 -16.78
CA PRO A 181 -8.15 15.44 -18.10
C PRO A 181 -9.37 15.06 -18.92
N GLY A 182 -10.01 13.94 -18.62
CA GLY A 182 -11.25 13.50 -19.26
C GLY A 182 -12.49 14.27 -18.78
N GLY A 183 -12.37 15.04 -17.69
CA GLY A 183 -13.51 15.77 -17.11
C GLY A 183 -14.64 14.82 -16.73
N LEU A 184 -14.30 13.69 -16.12
CA LEU A 184 -15.27 12.66 -15.77
C LEU A 184 -16.33 13.23 -14.80
N PRO A 185 -17.57 12.70 -14.84
CA PRO A 185 -18.56 12.97 -13.82
C PRO A 185 -18.00 12.73 -12.41
N ARG A 186 -18.46 13.48 -11.41
CA ARG A 186 -17.86 13.47 -10.05
C ARG A 186 -17.87 12.10 -9.38
N ASP A 187 -18.89 11.30 -9.66
CA ASP A 187 -19.09 9.93 -9.20
C ASP A 187 -18.11 8.94 -9.83
N GLU A 188 -17.62 9.23 -11.04
CA GLU A 188 -16.61 8.45 -11.74
C GLU A 188 -15.18 8.99 -11.55
N SER A 189 -15.06 10.25 -11.14
CA SER A 189 -13.77 10.91 -11.00
C SER A 189 -13.02 10.41 -9.76
N ARG A 190 -11.78 9.96 -9.99
CA ARG A 190 -10.84 9.55 -8.95
C ARG A 190 -10.39 10.73 -8.07
N PHE A 191 -10.52 11.96 -8.57
CA PHE A 191 -10.02 13.16 -7.91
C PHE A 191 -11.07 14.27 -7.86
N ASP A 192 -11.24 14.87 -6.69
CA ASP A 192 -12.03 16.08 -6.51
C ASP A 192 -11.17 17.13 -5.80
N VAL A 193 -10.71 18.13 -6.54
CA VAL A 193 -9.94 19.25 -6.00
C VAL A 193 -10.91 20.22 -5.34
N ARG A 194 -10.86 20.27 -4.00
CA ARG A 194 -11.73 21.10 -3.16
C ARG A 194 -11.31 22.55 -3.17
N SER A 195 -10.04 22.80 -2.87
CA SER A 195 -9.46 24.13 -2.79
C SER A 195 -7.99 24.10 -3.23
N VAL A 196 -7.53 25.26 -3.69
CA VAL A 196 -6.11 25.53 -3.93
C VAL A 196 -5.88 26.95 -3.43
N GLU A 197 -5.04 27.08 -2.43
CA GLU A 197 -4.74 28.33 -1.76
C GLU A 197 -3.26 28.66 -1.91
N ARG A 198 -2.96 29.93 -2.11
CA ARG A 198 -1.59 30.42 -2.25
C ARG A 198 -1.29 31.42 -1.14
N ALA A 199 -0.31 31.09 -0.31
CA ALA A 199 0.22 31.95 0.73
C ALA A 199 1.71 32.23 0.43
N GLY A 200 1.97 33.36 -0.23
CA GLY A 200 3.31 33.73 -0.68
C GLY A 200 3.91 32.67 -1.62
N ARG A 201 4.98 32.01 -1.16
CA ARG A 201 5.68 30.94 -1.90
C ARG A 201 5.09 29.55 -1.69
N THR A 202 4.05 29.40 -0.87
CA THR A 202 3.47 28.10 -0.57
C THR A 202 2.12 27.98 -1.24
N VAL A 203 1.90 26.87 -1.96
CA VAL A 203 0.61 26.49 -2.50
C VAL A 203 0.14 25.24 -1.77
N VAL A 204 -1.07 25.31 -1.23
CA VAL A 204 -1.73 24.20 -0.54
C VAL A 204 -2.97 23.83 -1.33
N ALA A 205 -3.10 22.55 -1.70
CA ALA A 205 -4.27 22.02 -2.36
C ALA A 205 -4.93 20.96 -1.48
N LEU A 206 -6.26 21.01 -1.36
CA LEU A 206 -7.07 19.97 -0.74
C LEU A 206 -7.68 19.11 -1.86
N VAL A 207 -7.30 17.84 -1.88
CA VAL A 207 -7.69 16.90 -2.93
C VAL A 207 -8.29 15.67 -2.28
N LEU A 208 -9.53 15.36 -2.63
CA LEU A 208 -10.16 14.10 -2.28
C LEU A 208 -9.79 13.05 -3.34
N ALA A 209 -9.05 12.02 -2.92
CA ALA A 209 -8.76 10.85 -3.74
C ALA A 209 -9.77 9.74 -3.41
N ARG A 210 -10.33 9.10 -4.44
CA ARG A 210 -11.35 8.05 -4.30
C ARG A 210 -10.91 6.77 -4.99
N ASP A 211 -11.21 5.64 -4.38
CA ASP A 211 -11.22 4.37 -5.08
C ASP A 211 -12.56 4.20 -5.80
N VAL A 212 -12.52 4.30 -7.12
CA VAL A 212 -13.68 4.10 -8.00
C VAL A 212 -13.50 2.73 -8.66
N ASP A 213 -14.30 1.75 -8.26
CA ASP A 213 -14.30 0.41 -8.87
C ASP A 213 -14.96 0.48 -10.24
N ARG A 214 -14.15 0.83 -11.25
CA ARG A 214 -14.61 1.07 -12.62
C ARG A 214 -15.04 -0.18 -13.38
N TYR A 215 -14.74 -1.37 -12.85
CA TYR A 215 -14.91 -2.64 -13.55
C TYR A 215 -15.92 -3.57 -12.87
N GLY A 216 -16.68 -3.08 -11.88
CA GLY A 216 -17.80 -3.82 -11.30
C GLY A 216 -17.40 -5.21 -10.82
N THR A 217 -16.23 -5.34 -10.18
CA THR A 217 -15.81 -6.65 -9.64
C THR A 217 -16.59 -6.99 -8.35
N ARG A 218 -17.38 -6.04 -7.84
CA ARG A 218 -18.46 -6.27 -6.89
C ARG A 218 -19.74 -6.61 -7.67
N GLY A 219 -20.20 -7.87 -7.56
CA GLY A 219 -21.59 -8.18 -7.85
C GLY A 219 -22.51 -7.43 -6.87
N ASP A 220 -23.71 -7.06 -7.34
CA ASP A 220 -24.97 -6.56 -6.74
C ASP A 220 -25.00 -5.77 -5.39
N ASP A 221 -23.92 -5.67 -4.64
CA ASP A 221 -23.76 -4.82 -3.46
C ASP A 221 -23.32 -3.42 -3.89
N GLU A 222 -23.97 -2.38 -3.34
CA GLU A 222 -23.63 -0.98 -3.63
C GLU A 222 -22.11 -0.72 -3.56
N PRO A 223 -21.52 -0.02 -4.54
CA PRO A 223 -20.10 0.24 -4.55
C PRO A 223 -19.73 1.12 -3.34
N VAL A 224 -19.08 0.53 -2.35
CA VAL A 224 -18.51 1.28 -1.22
C VAL A 224 -17.37 2.13 -1.76
N VAL A 225 -17.64 3.41 -2.02
CA VAL A 225 -16.64 4.40 -2.42
C VAL A 225 -15.78 4.75 -1.21
N VAL A 226 -14.55 4.25 -1.20
CA VAL A 226 -13.56 4.65 -0.19
C VAL A 226 -12.89 5.94 -0.68
N GLY A 227 -12.86 6.96 0.15
CA GLY A 227 -12.21 8.24 -0.14
C GLY A 227 -11.34 8.72 0.99
N GLN A 228 -10.24 9.40 0.65
CA GLN A 228 -9.35 10.04 1.60
C GLN A 228 -9.03 11.45 1.11
N CYS A 229 -9.24 12.44 1.98
CA CYS A 229 -8.81 13.81 1.73
C CYS A 229 -7.32 13.95 2.00
N TYR A 230 -6.61 14.65 1.12
CA TYR A 230 -5.20 14.94 1.22
C TYR A 230 -4.92 16.43 1.10
N ARG A 231 -4.05 16.91 1.97
CA ARG A 231 -3.41 18.22 1.87
C ARG A 231 -2.09 18.07 1.12
N LEU A 232 -2.06 18.52 -0.13
CA LEU A 232 -0.86 18.59 -0.95
C LEU A 232 -0.22 19.96 -0.77
N THR A 233 1.07 19.99 -0.45
CA THR A 233 1.81 21.25 -0.23
C THR A 233 2.99 21.33 -1.18
N ARG A 234 3.05 22.43 -1.96
CA ARG A 234 4.16 22.75 -2.85
C ARG A 234 4.77 24.08 -2.46
N ILE A 235 6.09 24.12 -2.40
CA ILE A 235 6.86 25.37 -2.29
C ILE A 235 7.29 25.78 -3.70
N VAL A 236 6.95 27.00 -4.09
CA VAL A 236 7.21 27.59 -5.40
C VAL A 236 8.40 28.54 -5.27
N ASP A 237 9.37 28.44 -6.19
CA ASP A 237 10.44 29.42 -6.32
C ASP A 237 9.95 30.66 -7.09
N PRO A 238 10.33 31.91 -6.71
CA PRO A 238 10.13 33.09 -7.54
C PRO A 238 10.62 32.92 -8.97
N ASP A 239 11.68 32.14 -9.20
CA ASP A 239 12.21 31.87 -10.55
C ASP A 239 11.51 30.72 -11.28
N GLY A 240 10.39 30.22 -10.75
CA GLY A 240 9.59 29.15 -11.36
C GLY A 240 10.16 27.74 -11.20
N GLY A 241 11.33 27.59 -10.58
CA GLY A 241 11.97 26.31 -10.29
C GLY A 241 11.25 25.44 -9.26
N VAL A 242 11.48 24.13 -9.31
CA VAL A 242 10.99 23.17 -8.30
C VAL A 242 12.03 23.09 -7.17
N VAL A 243 11.73 23.71 -6.02
CA VAL A 243 12.65 23.71 -4.86
C VAL A 243 12.63 22.38 -4.10
N ARG A 244 11.44 21.78 -3.96
CA ARG A 244 11.22 20.53 -3.21
C ARG A 244 10.09 19.69 -3.81
N PRO A 245 10.11 18.35 -3.64
CA PRO A 245 8.97 17.51 -3.98
C PRO A 245 7.72 17.95 -3.23
N VAL A 246 6.57 17.89 -3.88
CA VAL A 246 5.26 18.13 -3.24
C VAL A 246 5.10 17.15 -2.08
N THR A 247 4.72 17.65 -0.90
CA THR A 247 4.39 16.81 0.26
C THR A 247 2.89 16.53 0.29
N ALA A 248 2.50 15.43 0.93
CA ALA A 248 1.12 15.03 1.09
C ALA A 248 0.89 14.53 2.52
N ALA A 249 -0.19 15.00 3.14
CA ALA A 249 -0.67 14.52 4.42
C ALA A 249 -2.17 14.23 4.34
N PRO A 250 -2.65 13.07 4.84
CA PRO A 250 -4.08 12.83 4.94
C PRO A 250 -4.69 13.77 5.99
N VAL A 251 -5.92 14.22 5.74
CA VAL A 251 -6.69 15.08 6.64
C VAL A 251 -8.10 14.52 6.79
N VAL A 252 -8.81 14.95 7.83
CA VAL A 252 -10.19 14.51 8.08
C VAL A 252 -11.10 14.89 6.91
N ALA A 253 -12.11 14.06 6.66
CA ALA A 253 -13.05 14.27 5.57
C ALA A 253 -13.78 15.62 5.67
N ALA A 254 -14.05 16.13 6.88
CA ALA A 254 -14.68 17.44 7.10
C ALA A 254 -13.80 18.65 6.72
N ALA A 255 -12.49 18.44 6.55
CA ALA A 255 -11.60 19.45 5.99
C ALA A 255 -11.64 19.48 4.45
N CYS A 256 -12.25 18.47 3.82
CA CYS A 256 -12.65 18.39 2.42
C CYS A 256 -14.17 18.67 2.27
#